data_AF-A0A9D0C7T7-F1
#
_entry.id   AF-A0A9D0C7T7-F1
#
_cell.length_a   1.000
_cell.length_b   1.000
_cell.length_c   1.000
_cell.angle_alpha   90.00
_cell.angle_beta   90.00
_cell.angle_gamma   90.00
#
_symmetry.space_group_name_H-M   'P 1'
#
loop_
_entity.id
_entity.type
_entity.pdbx_description
1 polymer ?
#
loop_
_entity_poly.entity_id
_entity_poly.type
_entity_poly.pdbx_seq_one_letter_code
_entity_poly.pdbx_strand_id
1 'polypeptide(L)'
;MNEKAFWEQKIIQILHDPPAKPYFLRPHSGGHKKLTLQLLDIVLPQEGPRSLQTIPDRLATGADRPLLTLPSREGYWLGNQYFHKDPLVTHPLCRSSLQLPHPGGVPKIAGEDIDDLARWQKEAARLLAEVEAAVGDARPEELKKTFFAFWRKYRDELVRQGGNELLWQLMPADSRSPNHSIWDHTRMAAALAFVQEKITPGREQDRLYPWLFSFSLRPVQEFLQEARKSQDLWTGSMLLAELTLAAMEPIIRRYGPDVIVYPDLRGNPRADIWLHGYDPSLLPRGKASATRAAVIPHTFVAILPRGQGKDFFDSLENLGRATCEAVHTAWKELAGAVRGWMEEVTDAKVRGSGWDRLWQHAGAACPLEPTWVALPWPALEHQQEYYWPGGALPFQETRQPSARDRAVLERRRALLGEWMDSASWASYEYTLSVFARTNSGLLLHSGFCYAPAHHKLKAAHGMRRRLMTLPEPTPADLSFEKCSLCHTRAALGNSDLGQGTGDCESIREQVRKLWQKRELDPEETGSERLCAVCATKRFLVRADSEKDDTQQPNRFNRVWAGPDRERVGALRDMAGFSDKRIRTPFPSTVQVAAQRFLCDVAANYTD
;
A
#
# COMPACT_ATOMS: atom_id res chain seq x y z
N MET A 1 -21.52 -0.63 -15.14
CA MET A 1 -20.13 -0.94 -15.52
C MET A 1 -19.85 -2.40 -15.24
N ASN A 2 -19.33 -3.17 -16.21
CA ASN A 2 -18.86 -4.55 -16.03
C ASN A 2 -17.32 -4.58 -15.86
N GLU A 3 -16.75 -5.76 -15.66
CA GLU A 3 -15.30 -5.93 -15.44
C GLU A 3 -14.44 -5.44 -16.62
N LYS A 4 -14.82 -5.79 -17.86
CA LYS A 4 -14.10 -5.35 -19.08
C LYS A 4 -14.02 -3.81 -19.13
N ALA A 5 -15.17 -3.15 -19.01
CA ALA A 5 -15.27 -1.69 -19.05
C ALA A 5 -14.50 -1.03 -17.90
N PHE A 6 -14.40 -1.68 -16.74
CA PHE A 6 -13.62 -1.16 -15.62
C PHE A 6 -12.11 -1.15 -15.91
N TRP A 7 -11.56 -2.25 -16.43
CA TRP A 7 -10.14 -2.33 -16.77
C TRP A 7 -9.77 -1.45 -17.97
N GLU A 8 -10.65 -1.36 -18.99
CA GLU A 8 -10.50 -0.38 -20.08
C GLU A 8 -10.44 1.05 -19.54
N GLN A 9 -11.35 1.42 -18.63
CA GLN A 9 -11.33 2.75 -18.03
C GLN A 9 -10.06 2.96 -17.19
N LYS A 10 -9.53 1.97 -16.47
CA LYS A 10 -8.25 2.12 -15.77
C LYS A 10 -7.08 2.43 -16.70
N ILE A 11 -6.99 1.74 -17.83
CA ILE A 11 -5.97 2.02 -18.86
C ILE A 11 -6.17 3.43 -19.45
N ILE A 12 -7.42 3.81 -19.72
CA ILE A 12 -7.73 5.15 -20.21
C ILE A 12 -7.32 6.21 -19.17
N GLN A 13 -7.64 6.02 -17.88
CA GLN A 13 -7.33 6.98 -16.82
C GLN A 13 -5.82 7.05 -16.51
N ILE A 14 -5.06 5.95 -16.56
CA ILE A 14 -3.62 6.02 -16.33
C ILE A 14 -2.87 6.73 -17.48
N LEU A 15 -3.47 6.78 -18.68
CA LEU A 15 -2.88 7.40 -19.88
C LEU A 15 -3.54 8.72 -20.29
N HIS A 16 -4.64 9.13 -19.64
CA HIS A 16 -5.42 10.30 -20.08
C HIS A 16 -4.57 11.57 -20.16
N ASP A 17 -3.66 11.71 -19.19
CA ASP A 17 -2.57 12.66 -19.20
C ASP A 17 -1.24 11.92 -19.42
N PRO A 18 -0.55 12.14 -20.55
CA PRO A 18 0.74 11.51 -20.80
C PRO A 18 1.80 12.09 -19.85
N PRO A 19 2.78 11.30 -19.40
CA PRO A 19 3.83 11.77 -18.48
C PRO A 19 4.54 13.05 -18.92
N ALA A 20 4.74 13.26 -20.23
CA ALA A 20 5.36 14.48 -20.75
C ALA A 20 4.41 15.68 -20.92
N LYS A 21 3.15 15.60 -20.46
CA LYS A 21 2.11 16.65 -20.57
C LYS A 21 2.65 18.08 -20.34
N PRO A 22 3.49 18.37 -19.33
CA PRO A 22 4.00 19.73 -19.10
C PRO A 22 4.73 20.34 -20.31
N TYR A 23 5.41 19.53 -21.13
CA TYR A 23 6.09 19.99 -22.35
C TYR A 23 5.13 20.22 -23.52
N PHE A 24 4.05 19.44 -23.61
CA PHE A 24 3.01 19.55 -24.65
C PHE A 24 2.01 20.68 -24.40
N LEU A 25 2.21 21.50 -23.37
CA LEU A 25 1.54 22.80 -23.21
C LEU A 25 2.25 23.91 -23.99
N ARG A 26 3.44 23.66 -24.55
CA ARG A 26 4.14 24.60 -25.43
C ARG A 26 3.31 24.91 -26.69
N PRO A 27 3.25 26.17 -27.17
CA PRO A 27 2.62 26.49 -28.44
C PRO A 27 3.22 25.68 -29.59
N HIS A 28 2.39 25.29 -30.56
CA HIS A 28 2.78 24.49 -31.73
C HIS A 28 3.32 23.08 -31.45
N SER A 29 3.21 22.55 -30.21
CA SER A 29 3.59 21.17 -29.87
C SER A 29 2.56 20.10 -30.27
N GLY A 30 1.46 20.49 -30.92
CA GLY A 30 0.34 19.59 -31.26
C GLY A 30 -0.59 19.21 -30.09
N GLY A 31 -0.19 19.50 -28.84
CA GLY A 31 -1.01 19.33 -27.64
C GLY A 31 -1.02 17.91 -27.07
N HIS A 32 -1.07 17.81 -25.73
CA HIS A 32 -1.00 16.52 -25.01
C HIS A 32 -2.14 15.57 -25.37
N LYS A 33 -3.35 16.08 -25.68
CA LYS A 33 -4.50 15.25 -26.07
C LYS A 33 -4.25 14.43 -27.33
N LYS A 34 -3.50 14.96 -28.30
CA LYS A 34 -3.13 14.22 -29.51
C LYS A 34 -2.22 13.03 -29.16
N LEU A 35 -1.24 13.26 -28.30
CA LEU A 35 -0.37 12.20 -27.79
C LEU A 35 -1.16 11.15 -27.00
N THR A 36 -2.09 11.56 -26.13
CA THR A 36 -2.99 10.65 -25.42
C THR A 36 -3.71 9.71 -26.37
N LEU A 37 -4.33 10.25 -27.43
CA LEU A 37 -5.05 9.44 -28.43
C LEU A 37 -4.10 8.44 -29.10
N GLN A 38 -2.90 8.87 -29.50
CA GLN A 38 -1.90 7.99 -30.10
C GLN A 38 -1.45 6.87 -29.16
N LEU A 39 -1.26 7.16 -27.87
CA LEU A 39 -0.92 6.15 -26.86
C LEU A 39 -2.07 5.17 -26.66
N LEU A 40 -3.30 5.65 -26.58
CA LEU A 40 -4.47 4.79 -26.47
C LEU A 40 -4.69 3.95 -27.75
N ASP A 41 -4.36 4.46 -28.93
CA ASP A 41 -4.41 3.70 -30.20
C ASP A 41 -3.40 2.56 -30.25
N ILE A 42 -2.24 2.75 -29.61
CA ILE A 42 -1.25 1.69 -29.44
C ILE A 42 -1.74 0.63 -28.46
N VAL A 43 -2.34 1.03 -27.33
CA VAL A 43 -2.63 0.13 -26.21
C VAL A 43 -4.00 -0.54 -26.30
N LEU A 44 -5.00 0.15 -26.86
CA LEU A 44 -6.39 -0.29 -26.95
C LEU A 44 -6.92 -0.13 -28.38
N PRO A 45 -6.34 -0.78 -29.41
CA PRO A 45 -6.75 -0.63 -30.80
C PRO A 45 -8.18 -1.14 -30.95
N GLN A 46 -9.12 -0.22 -31.18
CA GLN A 46 -10.55 -0.53 -31.31
C GLN A 46 -11.17 0.42 -32.32
N GLU A 47 -12.21 -0.05 -33.02
CA GLU A 47 -12.96 0.79 -33.96
C GLU A 47 -13.92 1.71 -33.18
N GLY A 48 -13.73 3.03 -33.30
CA GLY A 48 -14.63 4.04 -32.73
C GLY A 48 -14.05 4.91 -31.61
N PRO A 49 -14.77 5.95 -31.18
CA PRO A 49 -14.29 6.92 -30.20
C PRO A 49 -14.25 6.31 -28.79
N ARG A 50 -13.07 6.33 -28.15
CA ARG A 50 -12.93 5.99 -26.73
C ARG A 50 -13.54 7.10 -25.86
N SER A 51 -14.52 6.75 -25.03
CA SER A 51 -15.12 7.69 -24.09
C SER A 51 -14.33 7.71 -22.78
N LEU A 52 -13.51 8.75 -22.59
CA LEU A 52 -12.92 9.09 -21.30
C LEU A 52 -14.03 9.53 -20.34
N GLN A 53 -14.22 8.79 -19.26
CA GLN A 53 -15.05 9.29 -18.16
C GLN A 53 -14.34 10.49 -17.52
N THR A 54 -15.02 11.64 -17.49
CA THR A 54 -14.44 12.89 -16.97
C THR A 54 -14.52 13.00 -15.45
N ILE A 55 -15.33 12.18 -14.80
CA ILE A 55 -15.54 12.24 -13.36
C ILE A 55 -14.30 11.79 -12.56
N PRO A 56 -13.61 10.67 -12.90
CA PRO A 56 -12.42 10.26 -12.18
C PRO A 56 -11.29 11.32 -12.18
N ASP A 57 -10.99 11.92 -13.33
CA ASP A 57 -10.03 13.04 -13.44
C ASP A 57 -10.44 14.24 -12.56
N ARG A 58 -11.71 14.67 -12.62
CA ARG A 58 -12.20 15.79 -11.78
C ARG A 58 -12.11 15.49 -10.29
N LEU A 59 -12.38 14.25 -9.88
CA LEU A 59 -12.26 13.84 -8.49
C LEU A 59 -10.80 13.80 -8.04
N ALA A 60 -9.91 13.19 -8.83
CA ALA A 60 -8.48 13.16 -8.59
C ALA A 60 -7.90 14.58 -8.50
N THR A 61 -8.17 15.42 -9.49
CA THR A 61 -7.73 16.82 -9.51
C THR A 61 -8.13 17.57 -8.24
N GLY A 62 -9.38 17.42 -7.79
CA GLY A 62 -9.86 18.08 -6.57
C GLY A 62 -9.25 17.53 -5.28
N ALA A 63 -8.81 16.27 -5.28
CA ALA A 63 -8.11 15.67 -4.15
C ALA A 63 -6.62 16.08 -4.10
N ASP A 64 -5.99 16.20 -5.27
CA ASP A 64 -4.55 16.49 -5.41
C ASP A 64 -4.23 17.97 -5.15
N ARG A 65 -5.07 18.87 -5.67
CA ARG A 65 -4.83 20.31 -5.64
C ARG A 65 -6.12 21.11 -5.61
N PRO A 66 -6.06 22.37 -5.15
CA PRO A 66 -7.16 23.28 -5.40
C PRO A 66 -7.36 23.53 -6.90
N LEU A 67 -8.61 23.65 -7.32
CA LEU A 67 -8.95 23.96 -8.71
C LEU A 67 -8.61 25.41 -9.03
N LEU A 68 -7.57 25.61 -9.84
CA LEU A 68 -7.10 26.94 -10.30
C LEU A 68 -7.80 27.44 -11.58
N THR A 69 -8.99 26.92 -11.89
CA THR A 69 -9.79 27.35 -13.05
C THR A 69 -10.79 28.41 -12.65
N LEU A 70 -10.45 29.67 -12.93
CA LEU A 70 -11.39 30.80 -12.87
C LEU A 70 -12.49 30.66 -13.95
N PRO A 71 -13.66 31.28 -13.78
CA PRO A 71 -14.75 31.18 -14.75
C PRO A 71 -14.31 31.81 -16.07
N SER A 72 -14.48 31.06 -17.16
CA SER A 72 -14.28 31.56 -18.54
C SER A 72 -15.12 32.80 -18.87
N ARG A 73 -16.17 33.07 -18.09
CA ARG A 73 -17.09 34.21 -18.27
C ARG A 73 -16.51 35.57 -17.90
N GLU A 74 -15.39 35.65 -17.18
CA GLU A 74 -14.84 36.93 -16.71
C GLU A 74 -13.46 37.29 -17.30
N GLY A 75 -12.96 36.53 -18.30
CA GLY A 75 -11.71 36.87 -19.00
C GLY A 75 -10.42 36.74 -18.18
N TYR A 76 -10.50 36.38 -16.89
CA TYR A 76 -9.34 36.11 -16.05
C TYR A 76 -8.98 34.63 -16.13
N TRP A 77 -7.86 34.32 -16.78
CA TRP A 77 -7.25 33.01 -16.77
C TRP A 77 -5.82 33.15 -16.23
N LEU A 78 -5.42 32.27 -15.31
CA LEU A 78 -4.10 32.33 -14.64
C LEU A 78 -2.89 32.13 -15.56
N GLY A 79 -3.10 32.00 -16.87
CA GLY A 79 -2.01 31.73 -17.81
C GLY A 79 -1.69 30.24 -17.93
N ASN A 80 -0.99 29.90 -19.01
CA ASN A 80 -0.24 28.66 -19.10
C ASN A 80 1.10 28.94 -18.46
N GLN A 81 1.47 28.16 -17.45
CA GLN A 81 2.87 28.09 -17.05
C GLN A 81 3.59 27.10 -17.95
N TYR A 82 4.47 27.65 -18.78
CA TYR A 82 5.24 26.90 -19.76
C TYR A 82 6.41 26.20 -19.09
N PHE A 83 6.20 24.98 -18.64
CA PHE A 83 7.20 24.18 -17.90
C PHE A 83 8.55 24.08 -18.64
N HIS A 84 8.56 24.06 -19.96
CA HIS A 84 9.79 24.04 -20.76
C HIS A 84 10.65 25.31 -20.65
N LYS A 85 10.12 26.42 -20.10
CA LYS A 85 10.90 27.65 -19.84
C LYS A 85 11.54 27.65 -18.47
N ASP A 86 10.83 27.06 -17.51
CA ASP A 86 11.24 27.00 -16.11
C ASP A 86 10.74 25.68 -15.49
N PRO A 87 11.46 24.56 -15.68
CA PRO A 87 11.06 23.24 -15.21
C PRO A 87 11.23 23.11 -13.69
N LEU A 88 10.43 23.85 -12.93
CA LEU A 88 10.47 23.89 -11.48
C LEU A 88 9.42 22.96 -10.86
N VAL A 89 9.82 22.21 -9.84
CA VAL A 89 8.90 21.50 -8.95
C VAL A 89 9.03 22.01 -7.52
N THR A 90 7.94 21.96 -6.76
CA THR A 90 7.90 22.42 -5.37
C THR A 90 7.66 21.26 -4.42
N HIS A 91 8.21 21.33 -3.23
CA HIS A 91 7.99 20.29 -2.23
C HIS A 91 6.57 20.43 -1.64
N PRO A 92 5.77 19.35 -1.50
CA PRO A 92 4.39 19.45 -1.04
C PRO A 92 4.24 19.91 0.43
N LEU A 93 5.26 19.66 1.26
CA LEU A 93 5.21 19.97 2.71
C LEU A 93 6.07 21.17 3.13
N CYS A 94 6.86 21.75 2.23
CA CYS A 94 7.73 22.87 2.58
C CYS A 94 7.91 23.82 1.40
N ARG A 95 8.45 25.01 1.65
CA ARG A 95 8.60 26.06 0.62
C ARG A 95 9.78 25.84 -0.33
N SER A 96 10.41 24.66 -0.30
CA SER A 96 11.56 24.35 -1.15
C SER A 96 11.13 24.03 -2.57
N SER A 97 12.01 24.34 -3.53
CA SER A 97 11.81 24.02 -4.93
C SER A 97 13.06 23.38 -5.52
N LEU A 98 12.87 22.63 -6.60
CA LEU A 98 13.92 21.93 -7.32
C LEU A 98 13.78 22.22 -8.82
N GLN A 99 14.87 22.68 -9.43
CA GLN A 99 14.95 22.80 -10.88
C GLN A 99 15.21 21.41 -11.48
N LEU A 100 14.33 20.95 -12.36
CA LEU A 100 14.54 19.71 -13.09
C LEU A 100 15.38 19.96 -14.34
N PRO A 101 16.31 19.06 -14.67
CA PRO A 101 16.99 19.12 -15.96
C PRO A 101 16.00 18.82 -17.09
N HIS A 102 16.18 19.47 -18.22
CA HIS A 102 15.43 19.14 -19.43
C HIS A 102 15.73 17.73 -19.95
N PRO A 103 14.84 17.17 -20.78
CA PRO A 103 15.12 15.95 -21.56
C PRO A 103 16.50 16.02 -22.22
N GLY A 104 17.29 14.95 -22.14
CA GLY A 104 18.64 14.92 -22.73
C GLY A 104 19.68 15.87 -22.11
N GLY A 105 19.35 16.61 -21.04
CA GLY A 105 20.26 17.55 -20.37
C GLY A 105 20.51 18.85 -21.14
N VAL A 106 19.68 19.18 -22.13
CA VAL A 106 19.85 20.39 -22.95
C VAL A 106 19.49 21.66 -22.17
N PRO A 107 20.14 22.81 -22.44
CA PRO A 107 19.83 24.07 -21.74
C PRO A 107 18.49 24.68 -22.15
N LYS A 108 17.97 24.33 -23.35
CA LYS A 108 16.70 24.84 -23.87
C LYS A 108 16.09 23.81 -24.81
N ILE A 109 14.78 23.64 -24.70
CA ILE A 109 14.00 22.69 -25.50
C ILE A 109 13.63 23.25 -26.88
N ALA A 110 13.97 22.50 -27.92
CA ALA A 110 13.56 22.65 -29.30
C ALA A 110 12.29 21.83 -29.62
N GLY A 111 11.79 21.93 -30.86
CA GLY A 111 10.66 21.11 -31.31
C GLY A 111 10.98 19.62 -31.36
N GLU A 112 12.18 19.28 -31.86
CA GLU A 112 12.68 17.92 -32.00
C GLU A 112 12.76 17.20 -30.63
N ASP A 113 13.17 17.89 -29.56
CA ASP A 113 13.20 17.32 -28.21
C ASP A 113 11.81 16.91 -27.71
N ILE A 114 10.75 17.62 -28.13
CA ILE A 114 9.36 17.28 -27.78
C ILE A 114 8.87 16.09 -28.60
N ASP A 115 9.27 15.98 -29.86
CA ASP A 115 8.97 14.82 -30.69
C ASP A 115 9.66 13.56 -30.15
N ASP A 116 10.87 13.69 -29.60
CA ASP A 116 11.59 12.64 -28.89
C ASP A 116 10.84 12.17 -27.64
N LEU A 117 10.31 13.09 -26.84
CA LEU A 117 9.43 12.75 -25.70
C LEU A 117 8.19 11.98 -26.14
N ALA A 118 7.56 12.37 -27.25
CA ALA A 118 6.44 11.60 -27.82
C ALA A 118 6.89 10.21 -28.28
N ARG A 119 8.05 10.11 -28.95
CA ARG A 119 8.60 8.85 -29.46
C ARG A 119 8.84 7.86 -28.33
N TRP A 120 9.54 8.26 -27.27
CA TRP A 120 9.82 7.38 -26.13
C TRP A 120 8.55 6.89 -25.43
N GLN A 121 7.54 7.75 -25.26
CA GLN A 121 6.27 7.31 -24.68
C GLN A 121 5.54 6.28 -25.57
N LYS A 122 5.56 6.47 -26.89
CA LYS A 122 4.97 5.51 -27.83
C LYS A 122 5.73 4.19 -27.87
N GLU A 123 7.06 4.22 -27.85
CA GLU A 123 7.90 3.01 -27.80
C GLU A 123 7.70 2.24 -26.50
N ALA A 124 7.69 2.93 -25.36
CA ALA A 124 7.36 2.33 -24.06
C ALA A 124 5.95 1.73 -24.05
N ALA A 125 4.97 2.44 -24.61
CA ALA A 125 3.59 1.94 -24.69
C ALA A 125 3.48 0.67 -25.55
N ARG A 126 4.18 0.60 -26.69
CA ARG A 126 4.22 -0.62 -27.55
C ARG A 126 4.80 -1.81 -26.79
N LEU A 127 5.95 -1.62 -26.13
CA LEU A 127 6.59 -2.68 -25.34
C LEU A 127 5.67 -3.23 -24.24
N LEU A 128 4.86 -2.38 -23.63
CA LEU A 128 3.94 -2.77 -22.55
C LEU A 128 2.62 -3.33 -23.05
N ALA A 129 2.18 -2.95 -24.25
CA ALA A 129 1.00 -3.50 -24.93
C ALA A 129 1.27 -4.89 -25.55
N GLU A 130 2.53 -5.20 -25.90
CA GLU A 130 2.97 -6.49 -26.45
C GLU A 130 2.88 -7.69 -25.46
N VAL A 131 2.34 -7.48 -24.26
CA VAL A 131 1.98 -8.57 -23.34
C VAL A 131 0.69 -9.25 -23.85
N GLU A 132 0.85 -10.06 -24.90
CA GLU A 132 0.01 -11.19 -25.36
C GLU A 132 -1.46 -10.99 -25.83
N ALA A 133 -1.95 -9.80 -26.22
CA ALA A 133 -3.25 -9.76 -26.93
C ALA A 133 -3.39 -8.62 -27.95
N ALA A 134 -3.99 -8.93 -29.11
CA ALA A 134 -4.56 -7.94 -30.02
C ALA A 134 -5.81 -7.34 -29.35
N VAL A 135 -5.69 -6.12 -28.80
CA VAL A 135 -6.59 -5.61 -27.75
C VAL A 135 -7.99 -5.17 -28.25
N GLY A 136 -8.33 -5.39 -29.53
CA GLY A 136 -9.69 -5.15 -30.05
C GLY A 136 -10.76 -6.07 -29.47
N ASP A 137 -10.39 -7.29 -29.06
CA ASP A 137 -11.30 -8.29 -28.47
C ASP A 137 -10.81 -8.80 -27.10
N ALA A 138 -10.02 -7.98 -26.40
CA ALA A 138 -9.34 -8.40 -25.18
C ALA A 138 -10.31 -8.86 -24.08
N ARG A 139 -9.95 -9.98 -23.45
CA ARG A 139 -10.60 -10.49 -22.24
C ARG A 139 -10.25 -9.60 -21.05
N PRO A 140 -11.10 -9.55 -20.01
CA PRO A 140 -10.82 -8.72 -18.84
C PRO A 140 -9.45 -8.95 -18.19
N GLU A 141 -8.96 -10.20 -18.14
CA GLU A 141 -7.62 -10.46 -17.58
C GLU A 141 -6.46 -9.96 -18.45
N GLU A 142 -6.63 -9.85 -19.78
CA GLU A 142 -5.61 -9.24 -20.65
C GLU A 142 -5.53 -7.74 -20.42
N LEU A 143 -6.69 -7.07 -20.26
CA LEU A 143 -6.76 -5.66 -19.90
C LEU A 143 -6.17 -5.40 -18.51
N LYS A 144 -6.47 -6.25 -17.53
CA LYS A 144 -5.88 -6.17 -16.20
C LYS A 144 -4.37 -6.35 -16.21
N LYS A 145 -3.84 -7.35 -16.93
CA LYS A 145 -2.40 -7.55 -17.11
C LYS A 145 -1.75 -6.34 -17.77
N THR A 146 -2.38 -5.79 -18.81
CA THR A 146 -1.94 -4.56 -19.47
C THR A 146 -1.89 -3.41 -18.47
N PHE A 147 -2.95 -3.20 -17.68
CA PHE A 147 -2.97 -2.17 -16.64
C PHE A 147 -1.85 -2.38 -15.61
N PHE A 148 -1.60 -3.61 -15.14
CA PHE A 148 -0.52 -3.90 -14.18
C PHE A 148 0.85 -3.61 -14.79
N ALA A 149 1.06 -3.92 -16.08
CA ALA A 149 2.28 -3.58 -16.79
C ALA A 149 2.49 -2.07 -16.86
N PHE A 150 1.45 -1.29 -17.17
CA PHE A 150 1.54 0.17 -17.16
C PHE A 150 1.81 0.74 -15.77
N TRP A 151 1.04 0.30 -14.76
CA TRP A 151 1.21 0.71 -13.37
C TRP A 151 2.63 0.45 -12.87
N ARG A 152 3.19 -0.74 -13.13
CA ARG A 152 4.49 -1.13 -12.60
C ARG A 152 5.68 -0.65 -13.44
N LYS A 153 5.62 -0.81 -14.77
CA LYS A 153 6.80 -0.69 -15.65
C LYS A 153 6.88 0.62 -16.42
N TYR A 154 5.77 1.32 -16.68
CA TYR A 154 5.76 2.46 -17.62
C TYR A 154 6.78 3.55 -17.27
N ARG A 155 6.78 4.02 -16.01
CA ARG A 155 7.78 4.99 -15.54
C ARG A 155 9.22 4.47 -15.66
N ASP A 156 9.47 3.20 -15.32
CA ASP A 156 10.83 2.63 -15.36
C ASP A 156 11.32 2.50 -16.82
N GLU A 157 10.41 2.20 -17.75
CA GLU A 157 10.69 2.10 -19.18
C GLU A 157 10.97 3.47 -19.81
N LEU A 158 10.26 4.53 -19.40
CA LEU A 158 10.55 5.90 -19.83
C LEU A 158 11.93 6.37 -19.35
N VAL A 159 12.30 6.06 -18.11
CA VAL A 159 13.65 6.34 -17.59
C VAL A 159 14.72 5.61 -18.40
N ARG A 160 14.45 4.35 -18.77
CA ARG A 160 15.37 3.54 -19.58
C ARG A 160 15.55 4.10 -20.99
N GLN A 161 14.49 4.60 -21.63
CA GLN A 161 14.52 5.10 -23.01
C GLN A 161 14.98 6.56 -23.13
N GLY A 162 14.45 7.45 -22.30
CA GLY A 162 14.68 8.89 -22.38
C GLY A 162 15.81 9.42 -21.50
N GLY A 163 16.43 8.56 -20.69
CA GLY A 163 17.39 8.97 -19.67
C GLY A 163 16.75 9.89 -18.61
N ASN A 164 17.59 10.54 -17.80
CA ASN A 164 17.17 11.54 -16.80
C ASN A 164 16.06 11.05 -15.84
N GLU A 165 16.46 10.17 -14.91
CA GLU A 165 15.59 9.56 -13.92
C GLU A 165 14.78 10.59 -13.11
N LEU A 166 15.43 11.68 -12.68
CA LEU A 166 14.83 12.72 -11.86
C LEU A 166 13.67 13.41 -12.59
N LEU A 167 13.83 13.72 -13.88
CA LEU A 167 12.79 14.34 -14.69
C LEU A 167 11.55 13.45 -14.77
N TRP A 168 11.69 12.21 -15.23
CA TRP A 168 10.56 11.31 -15.39
C TRP A 168 9.87 10.98 -14.08
N GLN A 169 10.58 10.96 -12.95
CA GLN A 169 9.97 10.70 -11.65
C GLN A 169 9.15 11.88 -11.14
N LEU A 170 9.59 13.12 -11.43
CA LEU A 170 9.04 14.33 -10.79
C LEU A 170 8.24 15.24 -11.73
N MET A 171 8.00 14.85 -12.99
CA MET A 171 7.18 15.66 -13.90
C MET A 171 5.84 16.01 -13.25
N PRO A 172 5.49 17.31 -13.15
CA PRO A 172 4.32 17.73 -12.39
C PRO A 172 3.03 17.44 -13.16
N ALA A 173 1.95 17.14 -12.45
CA ALA A 173 0.64 16.98 -13.07
C ALA A 173 0.08 18.30 -13.63
N ASP A 174 0.36 19.40 -12.92
CA ASP A 174 -0.04 20.75 -13.27
C ASP A 174 1.14 21.71 -13.08
N SER A 175 1.59 22.34 -14.17
CA SER A 175 2.74 23.26 -14.13
C SER A 175 2.49 24.51 -13.27
N ARG A 176 1.22 24.83 -12.96
CA ARG A 176 0.86 25.96 -12.08
C ARG A 176 0.91 25.57 -10.61
N SER A 177 0.81 24.29 -10.30
CA SER A 177 0.91 23.72 -8.95
C SER A 177 1.82 22.49 -8.98
N PRO A 178 3.14 22.68 -9.18
CA PRO A 178 4.06 21.59 -9.48
C PRO A 178 4.54 20.87 -8.20
N ASN A 179 3.62 20.57 -7.29
CA ASN A 179 3.90 19.97 -5.97
C ASN A 179 3.59 18.48 -5.87
N HIS A 180 2.99 17.89 -6.91
CA HIS A 180 2.74 16.45 -7.05
C HIS A 180 3.06 16.02 -8.47
N SER A 181 3.48 14.76 -8.60
CA SER A 181 3.85 14.22 -9.90
C SER A 181 2.61 13.88 -10.72
N ILE A 182 2.79 13.82 -12.04
CA ILE A 182 1.76 13.32 -12.95
C ILE A 182 1.36 11.88 -12.61
N TRP A 183 2.30 11.09 -12.05
CA TRP A 183 2.05 9.71 -11.63
C TRP A 183 1.05 9.61 -10.49
N ASP A 184 1.13 10.52 -9.52
CA ASP A 184 0.20 10.58 -8.38
C ASP A 184 -1.22 10.87 -8.88
N HIS A 185 -1.32 11.84 -9.79
CA HIS A 185 -2.58 12.25 -10.40
C HIS A 185 -3.23 11.13 -11.24
N THR A 186 -2.49 10.56 -12.19
CA THR A 186 -3.03 9.50 -13.07
C THR A 186 -3.35 8.22 -12.30
N ARG A 187 -2.58 7.92 -11.24
CA ARG A 187 -2.90 6.82 -10.33
C ARG A 187 -4.22 7.08 -9.61
N MET A 188 -4.43 8.27 -9.05
CA MET A 188 -5.67 8.61 -8.35
C MET A 188 -6.87 8.54 -9.30
N ALA A 189 -6.72 9.05 -10.53
CA ALA A 189 -7.75 8.94 -11.57
C ALA A 189 -8.04 7.47 -11.93
N ALA A 190 -7.02 6.62 -12.03
CA ALA A 190 -7.18 5.18 -12.29
C ALA A 190 -7.83 4.44 -11.10
N ALA A 191 -7.53 4.83 -9.86
CA ALA A 191 -8.16 4.27 -8.67
C ALA A 191 -9.67 4.57 -8.65
N LEU A 192 -10.06 5.73 -9.16
CA LEU A 192 -11.43 6.21 -9.26
C LEU A 192 -12.13 5.82 -10.57
N ALA A 193 -11.52 5.00 -11.44
CA ALA A 193 -12.05 4.64 -12.76
C ALA A 193 -13.45 3.99 -12.73
N PHE A 194 -13.92 3.52 -11.56
CA PHE A 194 -15.26 2.98 -11.37
C PHE A 194 -16.36 4.06 -11.27
N VAL A 195 -16.00 5.32 -11.00
CA VAL A 195 -16.99 6.39 -10.74
C VAL A 195 -17.55 6.95 -12.04
N GLN A 196 -18.83 6.69 -12.31
CA GLN A 196 -19.52 7.15 -13.52
C GLN A 196 -20.28 8.46 -13.34
N GLU A 197 -20.64 8.77 -12.10
CA GLU A 197 -21.63 9.77 -11.76
C GLU A 197 -21.06 10.81 -10.80
N LYS A 198 -21.58 12.03 -10.83
CA LYS A 198 -21.14 13.08 -9.92
C LYS A 198 -21.45 12.70 -8.47
N ILE A 199 -20.53 13.06 -7.58
CA ILE A 199 -20.73 12.99 -6.14
C ILE A 199 -21.72 14.11 -5.74
N THR A 200 -22.92 13.73 -5.30
CA THR A 200 -23.95 14.65 -4.82
C THR A 200 -24.62 14.08 -3.55
N PRO A 201 -25.11 14.94 -2.63
CA PRO A 201 -25.78 14.48 -1.41
C PRO A 201 -26.95 13.53 -1.72
N GLY A 202 -27.07 12.45 -0.95
CA GLY A 202 -28.14 11.45 -1.09
C GLY A 202 -27.84 10.30 -2.04
N ARG A 203 -26.70 10.33 -2.76
CA ARG A 203 -26.25 9.26 -3.66
C ARG A 203 -25.24 8.30 -3.03
N GLU A 204 -24.97 8.41 -1.72
CA GLU A 204 -23.98 7.57 -1.01
C GLU A 204 -24.33 6.07 -1.01
N GLN A 205 -25.58 5.75 -1.38
CA GLN A 205 -26.09 4.38 -1.55
C GLN A 205 -25.82 3.81 -2.94
N ASP A 206 -25.38 4.63 -3.89
CA ASP A 206 -25.09 4.19 -5.25
C ASP A 206 -23.93 3.19 -5.26
N ARG A 207 -24.07 2.15 -6.08
CA ARG A 207 -23.12 1.02 -6.15
C ARG A 207 -21.70 1.45 -6.50
N LEU A 208 -21.55 2.47 -7.34
CA LEU A 208 -20.25 2.99 -7.81
C LEU A 208 -19.81 4.26 -7.06
N TYR A 209 -20.49 4.61 -5.96
CA TYR A 209 -20.09 5.73 -5.12
C TYR A 209 -18.74 5.42 -4.46
N PRO A 210 -17.78 6.37 -4.41
CA PRO A 210 -16.47 6.14 -3.83
C PRO A 210 -16.50 6.18 -2.30
N TRP A 211 -15.81 5.23 -1.69
CA TRP A 211 -15.66 5.08 -0.24
C TRP A 211 -14.17 5.01 0.11
N LEU A 212 -13.81 5.61 1.23
CA LEU A 212 -12.50 5.44 1.83
C LEU A 212 -12.55 4.24 2.77
N PHE A 213 -11.61 3.32 2.63
CA PHE A 213 -11.49 2.10 3.43
C PHE A 213 -10.16 2.12 4.17
N SER A 214 -10.18 1.95 5.49
CA SER A 214 -8.96 1.86 6.31
C SER A 214 -8.91 0.51 7.01
N PHE A 215 -7.74 -0.15 6.94
CA PHE A 215 -7.43 -1.39 7.60
C PHE A 215 -6.25 -1.23 8.57
N SER A 216 -6.23 -1.99 9.67
CA SER A 216 -5.14 -2.00 10.66
C SER A 216 -5.06 -3.35 11.38
N LEU A 217 -3.83 -3.81 11.63
CA LEU A 217 -3.54 -4.87 12.60
C LEU A 217 -3.31 -4.30 14.00
N ARG A 218 -3.60 -5.09 15.05
CA ARG A 218 -3.33 -4.76 16.46
C ARG A 218 -3.25 -6.01 17.36
N PRO A 219 -2.55 -5.97 18.50
CA PRO A 219 -1.67 -4.92 19.00
C PRO A 219 -0.28 -4.97 18.34
N VAL A 220 0.23 -3.84 17.85
CA VAL A 220 1.49 -3.83 17.07
C VAL A 220 2.73 -3.73 17.98
N GLN A 221 2.71 -2.85 18.97
CA GLN A 221 3.89 -2.58 19.80
C GLN A 221 4.19 -3.76 20.72
N GLU A 222 3.16 -4.29 21.37
CA GLU A 222 3.20 -5.45 22.23
C GLU A 222 3.71 -6.67 21.45
N PHE A 223 3.19 -6.91 20.24
CA PHE A 223 3.65 -8.01 19.39
C PHE A 223 5.12 -7.89 19.00
N LEU A 224 5.62 -6.68 18.73
CA LEU A 224 7.03 -6.45 18.41
C LEU A 224 7.93 -6.62 19.65
N GLN A 225 7.49 -6.13 20.80
CA GLN A 225 8.20 -6.21 22.08
C GLN A 225 8.34 -7.64 22.62
N GLU A 226 7.48 -8.57 22.21
CA GLU A 226 7.62 -10.01 22.50
C GLU A 226 8.81 -10.64 21.75
N ALA A 227 10.02 -10.11 21.94
CA ALA A 227 11.26 -10.46 21.25
C ALA A 227 12.46 -10.39 22.21
N ARG A 228 13.30 -11.44 22.21
CA ARG A 228 14.53 -11.48 23.03
C ARG A 228 15.77 -11.33 22.18
N LYS A 229 15.74 -11.84 20.95
CA LYS A 229 16.83 -11.74 19.96
C LYS A 229 16.45 -10.74 18.86
N SER A 230 17.45 -10.13 18.22
CA SER A 230 17.24 -9.26 17.05
C SER A 230 16.44 -9.97 15.94
N GLN A 231 16.65 -11.28 15.79
CA GLN A 231 15.87 -12.13 14.89
C GLN A 231 14.38 -12.14 15.24
N ASP A 232 14.01 -12.25 16.52
CA ASP A 232 12.60 -12.28 16.94
C ASP A 232 11.90 -10.96 16.59
N LEU A 233 12.60 -9.84 16.83
CA LEU A 233 12.11 -8.51 16.50
C LEU A 233 11.92 -8.36 15.00
N TRP A 234 12.95 -8.73 14.23
CA TRP A 234 12.92 -8.67 12.77
C TRP A 234 11.82 -9.54 12.17
N THR A 235 11.70 -10.81 12.59
CA THR A 235 10.64 -11.71 12.14
C THR A 235 9.27 -11.16 12.52
N GLY A 236 9.13 -10.53 13.70
CA GLY A 236 7.92 -9.83 14.09
C GLY A 236 7.53 -8.71 13.12
N SER A 237 8.49 -7.86 12.72
CA SER A 237 8.26 -6.81 11.72
C SER A 237 7.90 -7.40 10.35
N MET A 238 8.54 -8.48 9.94
CA MET A 238 8.22 -9.16 8.68
C MET A 238 6.84 -9.80 8.70
N LEU A 239 6.45 -10.46 9.79
CA LEU A 239 5.11 -11.01 9.96
C LEU A 239 4.04 -9.93 9.82
N LEU A 240 4.23 -8.75 10.42
CA LEU A 240 3.32 -7.61 10.22
C LEU A 240 3.20 -7.22 8.74
N ALA A 241 4.32 -7.17 8.02
CA ALA A 241 4.34 -6.85 6.59
C ALA A 241 3.64 -7.94 5.74
N GLU A 242 3.91 -9.22 5.99
CA GLU A 242 3.27 -10.35 5.29
C GLU A 242 1.76 -10.35 5.51
N LEU A 243 1.31 -10.24 6.77
CA LEU A 243 -0.10 -10.28 7.12
C LEU A 243 -0.85 -9.07 6.55
N THR A 244 -0.22 -7.89 6.54
CA THR A 244 -0.86 -6.70 5.97
C THR A 244 -0.91 -6.76 4.44
N LEU A 245 0.09 -7.36 3.78
CA LEU A 245 0.01 -7.62 2.34
C LEU A 245 -1.07 -8.66 2.01
N ALA A 246 -1.20 -9.72 2.80
CA ALA A 246 -2.28 -10.70 2.66
C ALA A 246 -3.67 -10.04 2.82
N ALA A 247 -3.80 -9.07 3.74
CA ALA A 247 -5.01 -8.27 3.88
C ALA A 247 -5.32 -7.42 2.62
N MET A 248 -4.29 -6.90 1.94
CA MET A 248 -4.50 -6.14 0.69
C MET A 248 -4.87 -7.03 -0.50
N GLU A 249 -4.45 -8.29 -0.50
CA GLU A 249 -4.54 -9.20 -1.64
C GLU A 249 -5.95 -9.34 -2.24
N PRO A 250 -7.03 -9.56 -1.45
CA PRO A 250 -8.40 -9.60 -1.98
C PRO A 250 -8.80 -8.33 -2.75
N ILE A 251 -8.34 -7.17 -2.29
CA ILE A 251 -8.64 -5.87 -2.90
C ILE A 251 -7.82 -5.68 -4.17
N ILE A 252 -6.49 -5.87 -4.12
CA ILE A 252 -5.61 -5.59 -5.27
C ILE A 252 -5.81 -6.57 -6.42
N ARG A 253 -6.17 -7.84 -6.14
CA ARG A 253 -6.54 -8.80 -7.18
C ARG A 253 -7.82 -8.41 -7.90
N ARG A 254 -8.75 -7.77 -7.19
CA ARG A 254 -10.06 -7.40 -7.74
C ARG A 254 -10.04 -6.05 -8.44
N TYR A 255 -9.48 -5.03 -7.81
CA TYR A 255 -9.55 -3.64 -8.26
C TYR A 255 -8.21 -3.04 -8.68
N GLY A 256 -7.12 -3.80 -8.58
CA GLY A 256 -5.78 -3.34 -8.91
C GLY A 256 -5.03 -2.72 -7.72
N PRO A 257 -3.70 -2.65 -7.77
CA PRO A 257 -2.87 -2.15 -6.67
C PRO A 257 -2.93 -0.63 -6.48
N ASP A 258 -3.37 0.11 -7.49
CA ASP A 258 -3.47 1.57 -7.50
C ASP A 258 -4.54 2.11 -6.53
N VAL A 259 -5.56 1.31 -6.23
CA VAL A 259 -6.63 1.69 -5.28
C VAL A 259 -6.15 1.78 -3.84
N ILE A 260 -5.01 1.16 -3.51
CA ILE A 260 -4.34 1.33 -2.22
C ILE A 260 -3.64 2.69 -2.28
N VAL A 261 -4.16 3.68 -1.56
CA VAL A 261 -3.59 5.04 -1.50
C VAL A 261 -2.37 5.08 -0.58
N TYR A 262 -2.41 4.31 0.50
CA TYR A 262 -1.29 4.17 1.44
C TYR A 262 -1.20 2.72 1.94
N PRO A 263 -0.01 2.10 1.97
CA PRO A 263 1.25 2.58 1.38
C PRO A 263 1.22 2.56 -0.15
N ASP A 264 2.18 3.23 -0.79
CA ASP A 264 2.43 3.01 -2.21
C ASP A 264 3.03 1.61 -2.44
N LEU A 265 2.36 0.79 -3.26
CA LEU A 265 2.82 -0.55 -3.63
C LEU A 265 3.76 -0.55 -4.85
N ARG A 266 3.85 0.56 -5.61
CA ARG A 266 4.59 0.59 -6.87
C ARG A 266 6.09 0.51 -6.61
N GLY A 267 6.72 -0.60 -6.99
CA GLY A 267 8.14 -0.84 -6.74
C GLY A 267 8.45 -1.12 -5.27
N ASN A 268 7.44 -1.39 -4.44
CA ASN A 268 7.65 -1.91 -3.11
C ASN A 268 8.18 -3.35 -3.23
N PRO A 269 9.34 -3.69 -2.64
CA PRO A 269 9.94 -5.02 -2.81
C PRO A 269 9.01 -6.19 -2.47
N ARG A 270 8.17 -6.04 -1.44
CA ARG A 270 7.23 -7.09 -1.04
C ARG A 270 6.04 -7.19 -1.98
N ALA A 271 5.52 -6.07 -2.48
CA ALA A 271 4.48 -6.07 -3.50
C ALA A 271 4.99 -6.64 -4.83
N ASP A 272 6.25 -6.37 -5.19
CA ASP A 272 6.87 -6.92 -6.40
C ASP A 272 7.04 -8.45 -6.32
N ILE A 273 7.29 -9.03 -5.15
CA ILE A 273 7.31 -10.49 -4.96
C ILE A 273 5.92 -11.08 -5.16
N TRP A 274 4.88 -10.42 -4.65
CA TRP A 274 3.50 -10.82 -4.93
C TRP A 274 3.20 -10.72 -6.43
N LEU A 275 3.58 -9.62 -7.08
CA LEU A 275 3.37 -9.39 -8.50
C LEU A 275 4.12 -10.43 -9.36
N HIS A 276 5.33 -10.81 -8.97
CA HIS A 276 6.07 -11.90 -9.61
C HIS A 276 5.35 -13.25 -9.46
N GLY A 277 4.75 -13.52 -8.29
CA GLY A 277 3.90 -14.70 -8.10
C GLY A 277 2.63 -14.67 -8.93
N TYR A 278 2.13 -13.49 -9.29
CA TYR A 278 0.99 -13.30 -10.19
C TYR A 278 1.41 -13.48 -11.67
N ASP A 279 2.44 -12.77 -12.12
CA ASP A 279 3.02 -12.88 -13.46
C ASP A 279 4.44 -12.25 -13.48
N PRO A 280 5.52 -13.04 -13.64
CA PRO A 280 6.90 -12.55 -13.66
C PRO A 280 7.18 -11.49 -14.75
N SER A 281 6.45 -11.50 -15.87
CA SER A 281 6.67 -10.56 -17.00
C SER A 281 6.32 -9.10 -16.66
N LEU A 282 5.57 -8.89 -15.57
CA LEU A 282 5.12 -7.59 -15.09
C LEU A 282 6.18 -6.83 -14.27
N LEU A 283 7.33 -7.46 -13.97
CA LEU A 283 8.45 -6.78 -13.35
C LEU A 283 9.41 -6.16 -14.37
N PRO A 284 10.08 -5.03 -14.04
CA PRO A 284 11.15 -4.50 -14.87
C PRO A 284 12.34 -5.46 -14.96
N ARG A 285 12.99 -5.54 -16.13
CA ARG A 285 14.22 -6.34 -16.30
C ARG A 285 15.37 -5.76 -15.48
N GLY A 286 16.17 -6.62 -14.84
CA GLY A 286 17.43 -6.25 -14.18
C GLY A 286 17.32 -5.53 -12.83
N LYS A 287 16.13 -5.13 -12.36
CA LYS A 287 15.94 -4.62 -10.99
C LYS A 287 15.51 -5.76 -10.07
N ALA A 288 16.39 -6.18 -9.17
CA ALA A 288 16.01 -7.10 -8.10
C ALA A 288 15.30 -6.35 -6.98
N SER A 289 14.03 -6.66 -6.79
CA SER A 289 13.20 -6.16 -5.70
C SER A 289 13.54 -6.90 -4.40
N ALA A 290 14.73 -6.62 -3.87
CA ALA A 290 15.27 -7.24 -2.67
C ALA A 290 15.32 -6.22 -1.51
N THR A 291 14.94 -6.65 -0.32
CA THR A 291 15.06 -5.84 0.90
C THR A 291 15.28 -6.71 2.12
N ARG A 292 16.00 -6.21 3.12
CA ARG A 292 16.05 -6.80 4.46
C ARG A 292 15.08 -6.13 5.43
N ALA A 293 14.38 -5.08 5.02
CA ALA A 293 13.46 -4.34 5.87
C ALA A 293 12.00 -4.75 5.63
N ALA A 294 11.20 -4.72 6.70
CA ALA A 294 9.75 -4.79 6.61
C ALA A 294 9.21 -3.45 6.10
N VAL A 295 9.00 -3.35 4.78
CA VAL A 295 8.63 -2.11 4.07
C VAL A 295 7.12 -1.88 3.93
N ILE A 296 6.29 -2.85 4.35
CA ILE A 296 4.83 -2.71 4.39
C ILE A 296 4.42 -2.41 5.84
N PRO A 297 3.72 -1.29 6.11
CA PRO A 297 3.21 -0.96 7.45
C PRO A 297 2.06 -1.88 7.85
N HIS A 298 1.70 -1.86 9.14
CA HIS A 298 0.59 -2.61 9.74
C HIS A 298 -0.82 -2.11 9.36
N THR A 299 -0.93 -1.09 8.50
CA THR A 299 -2.17 -0.39 8.17
C THR A 299 -2.15 0.06 6.72
N PHE A 300 -3.30 0.08 6.08
CA PHE A 300 -3.45 0.66 4.75
C PHE A 300 -4.74 1.48 4.63
N VAL A 301 -4.79 2.30 3.59
CA VAL A 301 -5.95 3.07 3.16
C VAL A 301 -6.18 2.79 1.67
N ALA A 302 -7.43 2.51 1.31
CA ALA A 302 -7.86 2.27 -0.06
C ALA A 302 -9.06 3.15 -0.43
N ILE A 303 -9.23 3.41 -1.72
CA ILE A 303 -10.45 4.00 -2.28
C ILE A 303 -11.18 2.91 -3.04
N LEU A 304 -12.41 2.60 -2.62
CA LEU A 304 -13.17 1.47 -3.14
C LEU A 304 -14.57 1.93 -3.56
N PRO A 305 -15.19 1.26 -4.54
CA PRO A 305 -16.62 1.42 -4.78
C PRO A 305 -17.39 0.85 -3.60
N ARG A 306 -18.58 1.40 -3.33
CA ARG A 306 -19.51 0.82 -2.34
C ARG A 306 -19.79 -0.66 -2.63
N GLY A 307 -20.04 -0.96 -3.90
CA GLY A 307 -20.46 -2.28 -4.37
C GLY A 307 -21.81 -2.73 -3.79
N GLN A 308 -22.32 -3.83 -4.33
CA GLN A 308 -23.54 -4.48 -3.82
C GLN A 308 -23.39 -6.01 -3.74
N GLY A 309 -22.26 -6.57 -4.16
CA GLY A 309 -21.98 -8.01 -4.07
C GLY A 309 -22.79 -8.88 -5.05
N LYS A 310 -23.46 -8.28 -6.03
CA LYS A 310 -24.25 -8.99 -7.06
C LYS A 310 -23.60 -8.99 -8.45
N ASP A 311 -22.51 -8.23 -8.61
CA ASP A 311 -21.80 -8.07 -9.86
C ASP A 311 -20.28 -8.04 -9.64
N PHE A 312 -19.52 -7.44 -10.56
CA PHE A 312 -18.07 -7.31 -10.42
C PHE A 312 -17.65 -6.57 -9.12
N PHE A 313 -18.50 -5.68 -8.61
CA PHE A 313 -18.18 -4.80 -7.49
C PHE A 313 -18.77 -5.35 -6.17
N ASP A 314 -17.90 -6.00 -5.41
CA ASP A 314 -18.19 -6.53 -4.08
C ASP A 314 -18.56 -5.45 -3.09
N SER A 315 -19.45 -5.78 -2.15
CA SER A 315 -19.78 -4.88 -1.05
C SER A 315 -18.57 -4.70 -0.12
N LEU A 316 -18.48 -3.53 0.51
CA LEU A 316 -17.43 -3.21 1.47
C LEU A 316 -17.37 -4.20 2.64
N GLU A 317 -18.52 -4.73 3.07
CA GLU A 317 -18.58 -5.74 4.12
C GLU A 317 -17.96 -7.07 3.68
N ASN A 318 -18.20 -7.49 2.44
CA ASN A 318 -17.61 -8.71 1.87
C ASN A 318 -16.09 -8.54 1.72
N LEU A 319 -15.65 -7.39 1.21
CA LEU A 319 -14.22 -7.07 1.09
C LEU A 319 -13.54 -7.00 2.45
N GLY A 320 -14.19 -6.37 3.44
CA GLY A 320 -13.69 -6.29 4.80
C GLY A 320 -13.58 -7.66 5.47
N ARG A 321 -14.56 -8.55 5.27
CA ARG A 321 -14.50 -9.94 5.75
C ARG A 321 -13.37 -10.71 5.08
N ALA A 322 -13.27 -10.67 3.74
CA ALA A 322 -12.22 -11.35 2.99
C ALA A 322 -10.81 -10.86 3.39
N THR A 323 -10.67 -9.56 3.65
CA THR A 323 -9.43 -8.94 4.16
C THR A 323 -9.03 -9.52 5.52
N CYS A 324 -9.95 -9.63 6.48
CA CYS A 324 -9.67 -10.23 7.78
C CYS A 324 -9.40 -11.74 7.69
N GLU A 325 -10.18 -12.48 6.89
CA GLU A 325 -9.99 -13.91 6.67
C GLU A 325 -8.62 -14.23 6.02
N ALA A 326 -8.15 -13.38 5.10
CA ALA A 326 -6.84 -13.51 4.48
C ALA A 326 -5.71 -13.39 5.51
N VAL A 327 -5.84 -12.51 6.51
CA VAL A 327 -4.88 -12.38 7.62
C VAL A 327 -4.83 -13.65 8.46
N HIS A 328 -5.99 -14.17 8.87
CA HIS A 328 -6.07 -15.39 9.68
C HIS A 328 -5.52 -16.61 8.92
N THR A 329 -5.83 -16.71 7.63
CA THR A 329 -5.34 -17.77 6.74
C THR A 329 -3.82 -17.70 6.60
N ALA A 330 -3.28 -16.52 6.28
CA ALA A 330 -1.84 -16.33 6.14
C ALA A 330 -1.08 -16.62 7.45
N TRP A 331 -1.62 -16.20 8.60
CA TRP A 331 -1.05 -16.56 9.91
C TRP A 331 -1.05 -18.07 10.14
N LYS A 332 -2.18 -18.74 9.89
CA LYS A 332 -2.32 -20.19 10.07
C LYS A 332 -1.33 -20.97 9.21
N GLU A 333 -1.10 -20.54 7.96
CA GLU A 333 -0.07 -21.13 7.10
C GLU A 333 1.34 -20.97 7.66
N LEU A 334 1.70 -19.75 8.11
CA LEU A 334 3.02 -19.44 8.64
C LEU A 334 3.30 -20.17 9.97
N ALA A 335 2.34 -20.15 10.88
CA ALA A 335 2.40 -20.89 12.14
C ALA A 335 2.42 -22.41 11.89
N GLY A 336 1.63 -22.89 10.92
CA GLY A 336 1.60 -24.29 10.52
C GLY A 336 2.92 -24.78 9.94
N ALA A 337 3.63 -23.94 9.18
CA ALA A 337 4.97 -24.27 8.69
C ALA A 337 5.97 -24.47 9.84
N VAL A 338 5.90 -23.63 10.89
CA VAL A 338 6.73 -23.78 12.08
C VAL A 338 6.34 -25.00 12.89
N ARG A 339 5.03 -25.26 13.06
CA ARG A 339 4.54 -26.47 13.71
C ARG A 339 5.08 -27.72 13.01
N GLY A 340 4.94 -27.83 11.69
CA GLY A 340 5.42 -28.98 10.92
C GLY A 340 6.92 -29.21 11.09
N TRP A 341 7.72 -28.14 11.01
CA TRP A 341 9.16 -28.23 11.29
C TRP A 341 9.46 -28.68 12.72
N MET A 342 8.77 -28.13 13.72
CA MET A 342 8.95 -28.56 15.11
C MET A 342 8.55 -30.04 15.32
N GLU A 343 7.59 -30.54 14.55
CA GLU A 343 7.17 -31.94 14.55
C GLU A 343 8.21 -32.87 13.89
N GLU A 344 9.16 -32.37 13.12
CA GLU A 344 10.27 -33.17 12.58
C GLU A 344 11.40 -33.30 13.60
N VAL A 345 11.64 -32.27 14.42
CA VAL A 345 12.79 -32.21 15.35
C VAL A 345 12.47 -32.66 16.79
N THR A 346 11.20 -32.74 17.16
CA THR A 346 10.77 -33.19 18.50
C THR A 346 10.27 -34.64 18.47
N ASP A 347 10.24 -35.34 19.60
CA ASP A 347 9.67 -36.70 19.64
C ASP A 347 8.14 -36.66 19.79
N ALA A 348 7.41 -37.50 19.08
CA ALA A 348 5.94 -37.58 19.20
C ALA A 348 5.48 -37.89 20.65
N LYS A 349 6.30 -38.65 21.40
CA LYS A 349 6.03 -39.02 22.80
C LYS A 349 5.98 -37.84 23.78
N VAL A 350 6.62 -36.71 23.45
CA VAL A 350 6.71 -35.54 24.36
C VAL A 350 5.71 -34.42 24.02
N ARG A 351 5.00 -34.52 22.88
CA ARG A 351 4.02 -33.50 22.46
C ARG A 351 2.68 -33.66 23.19
N GLY A 352 2.15 -34.88 23.23
CA GLY A 352 0.84 -35.18 23.82
C GLY A 352 -0.29 -34.34 23.22
N SER A 353 -1.49 -34.43 23.78
CA SER A 353 -2.67 -33.72 23.26
C SER A 353 -2.72 -32.23 23.62
N GLY A 354 -2.01 -31.81 24.68
CA GLY A 354 -1.86 -30.39 25.04
C GLY A 354 -1.14 -29.58 23.95
N TRP A 355 -0.11 -30.16 23.31
CA TRP A 355 0.58 -29.56 22.16
C TRP A 355 -0.37 -29.25 21.01
N ASP A 356 -1.21 -30.21 20.63
CA ASP A 356 -2.15 -30.07 19.53
C ASP A 356 -3.19 -28.99 19.82
N ARG A 357 -3.72 -28.97 21.04
CA ARG A 357 -4.69 -27.95 21.48
C ARG A 357 -4.08 -26.55 21.49
N LEU A 358 -2.83 -26.38 21.94
CA LEU A 358 -2.14 -25.10 21.93
C LEU A 358 -1.87 -24.58 20.52
N TRP A 359 -1.44 -25.43 19.59
CA TRP A 359 -1.28 -25.06 18.19
C TRP A 359 -2.60 -24.80 17.49
N GLN A 360 -3.64 -25.59 17.80
CA GLN A 360 -4.98 -25.36 17.27
C GLN A 360 -5.53 -24.02 17.73
N HIS A 361 -5.37 -23.68 19.02
CA HIS A 361 -5.76 -22.37 19.56
C HIS A 361 -4.98 -21.24 18.88
N ALA A 362 -3.66 -21.35 18.81
CA ALA A 362 -2.82 -20.33 18.18
C ALA A 362 -3.04 -20.19 16.68
N GLY A 363 -3.49 -21.24 15.99
CA GLY A 363 -3.81 -21.24 14.56
C GLY A 363 -5.26 -20.87 14.25
N ALA A 364 -6.16 -20.85 15.24
CA ALA A 364 -7.57 -20.51 15.06
C ALA A 364 -7.77 -19.02 14.77
N ALA A 365 -6.98 -18.17 15.41
CA ALA A 365 -6.99 -16.73 15.19
C ALA A 365 -5.56 -16.17 15.15
N CYS A 366 -5.40 -15.06 14.44
CA CYS A 366 -4.12 -14.37 14.35
C CYS A 366 -3.89 -13.62 15.68
N PRO A 367 -2.67 -13.63 16.27
CA PRO A 367 -2.38 -12.82 17.44
C PRO A 367 -2.44 -11.31 17.17
N LEU A 368 -2.40 -10.93 15.89
CA LEU A 368 -2.62 -9.59 15.39
C LEU A 368 -4.03 -9.52 14.82
N GLU A 369 -4.96 -9.01 15.62
CA GLU A 369 -6.36 -8.88 15.29
C GLU A 369 -6.56 -7.86 14.15
N PRO A 370 -7.15 -8.27 13.01
CA PRO A 370 -7.44 -7.38 11.90
C PRO A 370 -8.70 -6.57 12.16
N THR A 371 -8.68 -5.29 11.80
CA THR A 371 -9.87 -4.44 11.87
C THR A 371 -9.91 -3.45 10.72
N TRP A 372 -11.13 -3.03 10.36
CA TRP A 372 -11.35 -2.09 9.28
C TRP A 372 -12.53 -1.15 9.57
N VAL A 373 -12.52 -0.01 8.90
CA VAL A 373 -13.62 0.97 8.85
C VAL A 373 -13.70 1.50 7.42
N ALA A 374 -14.91 1.72 6.92
CA ALA A 374 -15.14 2.40 5.66
C ALA A 374 -16.11 3.58 5.85
N LEU A 375 -15.87 4.67 5.13
CA LEU A 375 -16.73 5.85 5.12
C LEU A 375 -16.93 6.35 3.69
N PRO A 376 -18.13 6.87 3.35
CA PRO A 376 -18.35 7.43 2.02
C PRO A 376 -17.46 8.65 1.83
N TRP A 377 -16.97 8.86 0.61
CA TRP A 377 -16.38 10.14 0.23
C TRP A 377 -17.50 11.19 0.21
N PRO A 378 -17.53 12.15 1.14
CA PRO A 378 -18.72 12.97 1.33
C PRO A 378 -18.93 13.94 0.17
N ALA A 379 -20.18 14.11 -0.22
CA ALA A 379 -20.61 15.21 -1.06
C ALA A 379 -20.78 16.48 -0.21
N LEU A 380 -20.32 17.63 -0.71
CA LEU A 380 -20.63 18.91 -0.08
C LEU A 380 -21.90 19.50 -0.66
N GLU A 381 -22.79 19.92 0.22
CA GLU A 381 -23.96 20.69 -0.17
C GLU A 381 -23.55 22.09 -0.65
N HIS A 382 -24.18 22.58 -1.71
CA HIS A 382 -23.92 23.90 -2.30
C HIS A 382 -24.40 25.04 -1.39
N GLN A 383 -23.58 26.09 -1.23
CA GLN A 383 -24.00 27.36 -0.61
C GLN A 383 -24.39 28.37 -1.69
N GLN A 384 -25.51 29.09 -1.50
CA GLN A 384 -25.93 30.12 -2.45
C GLN A 384 -24.95 31.27 -2.51
N GLU A 385 -24.57 31.79 -1.34
CA GLU A 385 -23.59 32.85 -1.22
C GLU A 385 -22.40 32.36 -0.39
N TYR A 386 -21.30 32.06 -1.06
CA TYR A 386 -20.01 31.90 -0.39
C TYR A 386 -19.59 33.26 0.14
N TYR A 387 -19.10 33.36 1.37
CA TYR A 387 -18.68 34.63 1.99
C TYR A 387 -17.35 34.48 2.74
N TRP A 388 -16.70 35.61 3.02
CA TRP A 388 -15.47 35.62 3.81
C TRP A 388 -15.84 35.74 5.29
N PRO A 389 -15.52 34.74 6.13
CA PRO A 389 -15.58 34.90 7.59
C PRO A 389 -14.39 35.76 8.03
N GLY A 390 -14.45 37.06 7.77
CA GLY A 390 -13.39 38.04 8.03
C GLY A 390 -13.02 38.84 6.79
N GLY A 391 -12.75 40.14 6.95
CA GLY A 391 -12.27 40.95 5.82
C GLY A 391 -10.88 40.48 5.39
N ALA A 392 -10.72 40.03 4.14
CA ALA A 392 -9.42 39.83 3.51
C ALA A 392 -8.66 41.17 3.38
N LEU A 393 -9.40 42.28 3.42
CA LEU A 393 -8.90 43.65 3.52
C LEU A 393 -9.41 44.30 4.81
N PRO A 394 -8.66 45.26 5.40
CA PRO A 394 -9.02 45.93 6.65
C PRO A 394 -10.41 46.59 6.67
N PHE A 395 -10.97 46.89 5.50
CA PHE A 395 -12.26 47.58 5.33
C PHE A 395 -13.32 46.72 4.64
N GLN A 396 -13.07 45.42 4.48
CA GLN A 396 -14.06 44.55 3.84
C GLN A 396 -15.17 44.20 4.84
N GLU A 397 -16.42 44.53 4.49
CA GLU A 397 -17.59 44.17 5.28
C GLU A 397 -17.71 42.66 5.46
N THR A 398 -17.72 42.21 6.71
CA THR A 398 -18.08 40.83 7.06
C THR A 398 -19.59 40.65 6.89
N ARG A 399 -19.99 39.98 5.80
CA ARG A 399 -21.38 39.58 5.59
C ARG A 399 -21.68 38.31 6.39
N GLN A 400 -22.82 38.30 7.07
CA GLN A 400 -23.35 37.10 7.71
C GLN A 400 -24.01 36.21 6.64
N PRO A 401 -23.94 34.87 6.77
CA PRO A 401 -24.65 33.97 5.88
C PRO A 401 -26.17 34.18 5.99
N SER A 402 -26.87 33.94 4.88
CA SER A 402 -28.31 33.72 4.90
C SER A 402 -28.67 32.57 5.87
N ALA A 403 -29.91 32.53 6.36
CA ALA A 403 -30.37 31.43 7.22
C ALA A 403 -30.18 30.05 6.55
N ARG A 404 -30.37 29.99 5.23
CA ARG A 404 -30.11 28.78 4.42
C ARG A 404 -28.64 28.37 4.46
N ASP A 405 -27.73 29.29 4.12
CA ASP A 405 -26.29 28.97 4.04
C ASP A 405 -25.70 28.69 5.41
N ARG A 406 -26.25 29.30 6.48
CA ARG A 406 -25.92 28.95 7.86
C ARG A 406 -26.27 27.49 8.16
N ALA A 407 -27.47 27.04 7.77
CA ALA A 407 -27.86 25.64 7.93
C ALA A 407 -26.97 24.68 7.10
N VAL A 408 -26.51 25.09 5.91
CA VAL A 408 -25.55 24.32 5.11
C VAL A 408 -24.21 24.19 5.85
N LEU A 409 -23.67 25.28 6.40
CA LEU A 409 -22.43 25.28 7.19
C LEU A 409 -22.53 24.36 8.41
N GLU A 410 -23.64 24.41 9.12
CA GLU A 410 -23.90 23.54 10.27
C GLU A 410 -23.91 22.07 9.87
N ARG A 411 -24.58 21.72 8.76
CA ARG A 411 -24.57 20.34 8.24
C ARG A 411 -23.17 19.88 7.81
N ARG A 412 -22.40 20.72 7.12
CA ARG A 412 -21.00 20.40 6.76
C ARG A 412 -20.13 20.19 8.00
N ARG A 413 -20.30 21.04 9.01
CA ARG A 413 -19.59 20.92 10.30
C ARG A 413 -19.95 19.62 11.01
N ALA A 414 -21.22 19.26 11.09
CA ALA A 414 -21.65 17.98 11.64
C ALA A 414 -21.08 16.79 10.84
N LEU A 415 -20.98 16.92 9.51
CA LEU A 415 -20.47 15.85 8.66
C LEU A 415 -18.96 15.62 8.80
N LEU A 416 -18.16 16.69 8.84
CA LEU A 416 -16.70 16.64 8.76
C LEU A 416 -16.01 17.41 9.89
N GLY A 417 -16.49 18.61 10.22
CA GLY A 417 -15.85 19.53 11.16
C GLY A 417 -15.80 19.06 12.61
N GLU A 418 -16.77 18.28 13.09
CA GLU A 418 -16.77 17.74 14.47
C GLU A 418 -15.61 16.76 14.74
N TRP A 419 -14.94 16.29 13.69
CA TRP A 419 -13.84 15.34 13.80
C TRP A 419 -12.47 15.99 13.89
N MET A 420 -12.38 17.33 13.81
CA MET A 420 -11.13 18.08 13.85
C MET A 420 -11.25 19.30 14.77
N ASP A 421 -10.12 19.94 15.08
CA ASP A 421 -10.14 21.16 15.88
C ASP A 421 -10.82 22.32 15.12
N SER A 422 -11.42 23.24 15.90
CA SER A 422 -12.21 24.34 15.35
C SER A 422 -11.41 25.27 14.42
N ALA A 423 -10.10 25.43 14.64
CA ALA A 423 -9.27 26.31 13.83
C ALA A 423 -8.96 25.67 12.46
N SER A 424 -8.61 24.38 12.43
CA SER A 424 -8.44 23.61 11.19
C SER A 424 -9.73 23.58 10.37
N TRP A 425 -10.87 23.34 11.00
CA TRP A 425 -12.17 23.36 10.31
C TRP A 425 -12.49 24.75 9.74
N ALA A 426 -12.29 25.82 10.51
CA ALA A 426 -12.51 27.18 10.05
C ALA A 426 -11.62 27.53 8.85
N SER A 427 -10.33 27.15 8.89
CA SER A 427 -9.40 27.31 7.78
C SER A 427 -9.86 26.54 6.53
N TYR A 428 -10.37 25.33 6.71
CA TYR A 428 -10.88 24.51 5.61
C TYR A 428 -12.15 25.10 4.98
N GLU A 429 -13.14 25.51 5.78
CA GLU A 429 -14.37 26.16 5.28
C GLU A 429 -14.08 27.51 4.63
N TYR A 430 -13.13 28.28 5.16
CA TYR A 430 -12.64 29.50 4.53
C TYR A 430 -12.07 29.20 3.15
N THR A 431 -11.15 28.23 3.07
CA THR A 431 -10.49 27.81 1.84
C THR A 431 -11.51 27.33 0.79
N LEU A 432 -12.46 26.47 1.21
CA LEU A 432 -13.58 26.03 0.38
C LEU A 432 -14.39 27.23 -0.16
N SER A 433 -14.66 28.23 0.69
CA SER A 433 -15.43 29.42 0.32
C SER A 433 -14.69 30.30 -0.69
N VAL A 434 -13.37 30.48 -0.52
CA VAL A 434 -12.52 31.16 -1.53
C VAL A 434 -12.65 30.45 -2.86
N PHE A 435 -12.47 29.13 -2.86
CA PHE A 435 -12.46 28.35 -4.08
C PHE A 435 -13.82 28.30 -4.77
N ALA A 436 -14.91 28.15 -4.02
CA ALA A 436 -16.22 27.98 -4.64
C ALA A 436 -16.71 29.27 -5.32
N ARG A 437 -16.22 30.44 -4.90
CA ARG A 437 -16.42 31.71 -5.62
C ARG A 437 -15.72 31.73 -6.97
N THR A 438 -14.60 31.03 -7.11
CA THR A 438 -13.88 30.94 -8.38
C THR A 438 -14.52 29.97 -9.36
N ASN A 439 -15.12 28.86 -8.90
CA ASN A 439 -15.88 27.95 -9.76
C ASN A 439 -16.72 26.93 -8.97
N SER A 440 -17.90 27.33 -8.48
CA SER A 440 -18.73 26.48 -7.62
C SER A 440 -19.13 25.16 -8.28
N GLY A 441 -19.40 25.16 -9.58
CA GLY A 441 -19.81 23.98 -10.34
C GLY A 441 -18.70 22.95 -10.59
N LEU A 442 -17.43 23.37 -10.62
CA LEU A 442 -16.29 22.44 -10.68
C LEU A 442 -15.88 21.97 -9.28
N LEU A 443 -15.94 22.84 -8.27
CA LEU A 443 -15.46 22.55 -6.92
C LEU A 443 -16.34 21.56 -6.15
N LEU A 444 -17.66 21.77 -6.15
CA LEU A 444 -18.60 20.99 -5.33
C LEU A 444 -18.76 19.53 -5.77
N HIS A 445 -18.24 19.20 -6.95
CA HIS A 445 -18.23 17.85 -7.51
C HIS A 445 -16.82 17.27 -7.66
N SER A 446 -15.80 17.99 -7.19
CA SER A 446 -14.39 17.58 -7.23
C SER A 446 -13.97 17.02 -5.88
N GLY A 447 -12.92 16.20 -5.83
CA GLY A 447 -12.49 15.46 -4.64
C GLY A 447 -11.97 16.30 -3.45
N PHE A 448 -12.31 17.59 -3.36
CA PHE A 448 -11.81 18.54 -2.36
C PHE A 448 -11.95 18.06 -0.91
N CYS A 449 -13.03 17.31 -0.62
CA CYS A 449 -13.27 16.72 0.69
C CYS A 449 -12.43 15.51 1.06
N TYR A 450 -11.48 15.09 0.21
CA TYR A 450 -10.61 13.96 0.51
C TYR A 450 -9.90 14.10 1.86
N ALA A 451 -9.20 15.22 2.09
CA ALA A 451 -8.39 15.43 3.29
C ALA A 451 -9.21 15.35 4.60
N PRO A 452 -10.32 16.11 4.79
CA PRO A 452 -11.13 16.00 5.99
C PRO A 452 -11.85 14.63 6.11
N ALA A 453 -12.25 14.01 4.99
CA ALA A 453 -12.85 12.69 5.02
C ALA A 453 -11.84 11.61 5.45
N HIS A 454 -10.60 11.71 4.98
CA HIS A 454 -9.50 10.85 5.40
C HIS A 454 -9.19 11.05 6.90
N HIS A 455 -9.18 12.30 7.39
CA HIS A 455 -9.02 12.58 8.82
C HIS A 455 -10.11 11.91 9.66
N LYS A 456 -11.39 12.10 9.28
CA LYS A 456 -12.54 11.46 9.90
C LYS A 456 -12.42 9.93 9.90
N LEU A 457 -12.01 9.33 8.77
CA LEU A 457 -11.78 7.89 8.65
C LEU A 457 -10.73 7.40 9.66
N LYS A 458 -9.59 8.08 9.77
CA LYS A 458 -8.52 7.69 10.71
C LYS A 458 -8.97 7.85 12.17
N ALA A 459 -9.71 8.90 12.49
CA ALA A 459 -10.28 9.11 13.82
C ALA A 459 -11.30 8.01 14.18
N ALA A 460 -12.26 7.74 13.30
CA ALA A 460 -13.27 6.69 13.49
C ALA A 460 -12.63 5.29 13.64
N HIS A 461 -11.63 4.99 12.82
CA HIS A 461 -10.87 3.74 12.95
C HIS A 461 -10.08 3.68 14.26
N GLY A 462 -9.47 4.80 14.67
CA GLY A 462 -8.83 4.94 15.97
C GLY A 462 -9.77 4.61 17.14
N MET A 463 -11.01 5.10 17.11
CA MET A 463 -12.05 4.80 18.09
C MET A 463 -12.44 3.32 18.08
N ARG A 464 -12.73 2.75 16.90
CA ARG A 464 -13.06 1.31 16.77
C ARG A 464 -11.98 0.42 17.37
N ARG A 465 -10.70 0.73 17.13
CA ARG A 465 -9.59 0.01 17.75
C ARG A 465 -9.61 0.13 19.27
N ARG A 466 -9.94 1.27 19.86
CA ARG A 466 -9.98 1.38 21.33
C ARG A 466 -11.15 0.62 21.96
N LEU A 467 -12.27 0.53 21.26
CA LEU A 467 -13.49 -0.12 21.75
C LEU A 467 -13.51 -1.64 21.53
N MET A 468 -12.67 -2.15 20.63
CA MET A 468 -12.62 -3.57 20.31
C MET A 468 -11.80 -4.34 21.36
N THR A 469 -12.42 -5.34 21.99
CA THR A 469 -11.78 -6.29 22.90
C THR A 469 -10.85 -7.23 22.13
N LEU A 470 -9.65 -7.45 22.65
CA LEU A 470 -8.71 -8.41 22.07
C LEU A 470 -9.06 -9.83 22.56
N PRO A 471 -8.87 -10.87 21.72
CA PRO A 471 -9.04 -12.26 22.14
C PRO A 471 -8.15 -12.61 23.34
N GLU A 472 -8.60 -13.55 24.17
CA GLU A 472 -7.78 -14.07 25.26
C GLU A 472 -6.51 -14.75 24.73
N PRO A 473 -5.31 -14.45 25.27
CA PRO A 473 -4.05 -14.97 24.75
C PRO A 473 -3.93 -16.51 24.79
N THR A 474 -4.40 -17.15 25.86
CA THR A 474 -4.52 -18.61 25.96
C THR A 474 -5.60 -18.94 26.99
N PRO A 475 -6.53 -19.88 26.69
CA PRO A 475 -7.56 -20.31 27.63
C PRO A 475 -6.96 -20.82 28.95
N ALA A 476 -7.67 -20.60 30.06
CA ALA A 476 -7.19 -20.97 31.39
C ALA A 476 -6.93 -22.48 31.54
N ASP A 477 -7.73 -23.32 30.88
CA ASP A 477 -7.61 -24.78 30.89
C ASP A 477 -6.37 -25.30 30.12
N LEU A 478 -5.75 -24.45 29.29
CA LEU A 478 -4.52 -24.76 28.55
C LEU A 478 -3.28 -24.05 29.12
N SER A 479 -3.46 -23.19 30.14
CA SER A 479 -2.45 -22.24 30.58
C SER A 479 -1.76 -22.66 31.89
N PHE A 480 -1.01 -23.77 31.86
CA PHE A 480 -0.27 -24.28 33.02
C PHE A 480 1.10 -23.62 33.22
N GLU A 481 1.96 -23.67 32.20
CA GLU A 481 3.27 -23.00 32.21
C GLU A 481 3.27 -21.85 31.21
N LYS A 482 3.80 -20.69 31.60
CA LYS A 482 3.85 -19.51 30.75
C LYS A 482 5.09 -19.52 29.87
N CYS A 483 4.93 -18.95 28.68
CA CYS A 483 6.01 -18.64 27.75
C CYS A 483 7.09 -17.82 28.45
N SER A 484 8.35 -18.22 28.34
CA SER A 484 9.50 -17.50 28.91
C SER A 484 9.83 -16.21 28.15
N LEU A 485 9.18 -15.95 27.01
CA LEU A 485 9.39 -14.76 26.19
C LEU A 485 8.30 -13.69 26.40
N CYS A 486 7.04 -14.04 26.15
CA CYS A 486 5.95 -13.07 26.29
C CYS A 486 5.34 -13.04 27.69
N HIS A 487 5.56 -14.08 28.52
CA HIS A 487 4.99 -14.25 29.86
C HIS A 487 3.45 -14.26 29.95
N THR A 488 2.75 -14.11 28.83
CA THR A 488 1.27 -14.06 28.78
C THR A 488 0.66 -15.38 28.33
N ARG A 489 1.15 -15.96 27.22
CA ARG A 489 0.61 -17.17 26.58
C ARG A 489 1.23 -18.43 27.19
N ALA A 490 0.53 -19.56 27.08
CA ALA A 490 1.06 -20.83 27.55
C ALA A 490 2.23 -21.33 26.69
N ALA A 491 3.26 -21.88 27.32
CA ALA A 491 4.37 -22.53 26.64
C ALA A 491 3.89 -23.82 25.96
N LEU A 492 4.45 -24.13 24.78
CA LEU A 492 4.19 -25.39 24.10
C LEU A 492 4.74 -26.56 24.90
N GLY A 493 3.93 -27.60 25.05
CA GLY A 493 4.29 -28.84 25.73
C GLY A 493 3.07 -29.72 25.94
N ASN A 494 3.32 -30.92 26.45
CA ASN A 494 2.23 -31.75 26.93
C ASN A 494 1.77 -31.25 28.31
N SER A 495 0.61 -30.60 28.34
CA SER A 495 -0.02 -30.13 29.57
C SER A 495 -1.34 -30.84 29.86
N ASP A 496 -1.69 -31.88 29.09
CA ASP A 496 -2.91 -32.61 29.32
C ASP A 496 -2.76 -33.49 30.56
N LEU A 497 -3.25 -32.92 31.67
CA LEU A 497 -3.62 -33.68 32.84
C LEU A 497 -4.71 -34.67 32.43
N GLY A 498 -4.31 -35.92 32.25
CA GLY A 498 -5.18 -37.03 32.60
C GLY A 498 -5.71 -36.79 34.01
N GLN A 499 -7.02 -36.95 34.17
CA GLN A 499 -7.74 -37.04 35.43
C GLN A 499 -6.88 -37.70 36.54
N GLY A 500 -6.27 -36.89 37.42
CA GLY A 500 -5.54 -37.41 38.59
C GLY A 500 -4.20 -36.72 38.87
N THR A 501 -4.14 -35.95 39.97
CA THR A 501 -2.98 -35.83 40.89
C THR A 501 -1.56 -35.67 40.31
N GLY A 502 -1.35 -35.01 39.17
CA GLY A 502 -0.01 -34.64 38.71
C GLY A 502 0.51 -33.40 39.45
N ASP A 503 1.64 -33.52 40.14
CA ASP A 503 2.35 -32.37 40.73
C ASP A 503 2.76 -31.37 39.64
N CYS A 504 2.66 -30.07 39.93
CA CYS A 504 3.05 -28.97 39.04
C CYS A 504 4.50 -29.11 38.54
N GLU A 505 5.38 -29.70 39.36
CA GLU A 505 6.77 -29.96 38.98
C GLU A 505 6.90 -30.99 37.85
N SER A 506 6.07 -32.03 37.86
CA SER A 506 6.04 -33.06 36.81
C SER A 506 5.65 -32.47 35.44
N ILE A 507 4.66 -31.57 35.42
CA ILE A 507 4.24 -30.87 34.19
C ILE A 507 5.37 -29.99 33.66
N ARG A 508 6.02 -29.21 34.55
CA ARG A 508 7.18 -28.37 34.17
C ARG A 508 8.32 -29.21 33.61
N GLU A 509 8.58 -30.38 34.19
CA GLU A 509 9.62 -31.29 33.70
C GLU A 509 9.28 -31.82 32.29
N GLN A 510 8.02 -32.17 32.03
CA GLN A 510 7.57 -32.60 30.71
C GLN A 510 7.70 -31.49 29.65
N VAL A 511 7.27 -30.27 29.99
CA VAL A 511 7.46 -29.11 29.11
C VAL A 511 8.95 -28.89 28.84
N ARG A 512 9.80 -28.89 29.87
CA ARG A 512 11.26 -28.74 29.70
C ARG A 512 11.85 -29.81 28.80
N LYS A 513 11.47 -31.08 28.96
CA LYS A 513 11.95 -32.19 28.12
C LYS A 513 11.69 -31.97 26.63
N LEU A 514 10.55 -31.36 26.26
CA LEU A 514 10.29 -30.98 24.86
C LEU A 514 11.31 -29.95 24.36
N TRP A 515 11.67 -28.98 25.19
CA TRP A 515 12.55 -27.87 24.84
C TRP A 515 14.06 -28.18 24.96
N GLN A 516 14.45 -29.31 25.57
CA GLN A 516 15.85 -29.75 25.68
C GLN A 516 16.47 -30.22 24.35
N LYS A 517 15.71 -30.24 23.25
CA LYS A 517 16.24 -30.59 21.92
C LYS A 517 17.18 -29.50 21.42
N ARG A 518 18.37 -29.89 20.95
CA ARG A 518 19.42 -28.99 20.44
C ARG A 518 18.95 -28.01 19.38
N GLU A 519 18.00 -28.43 18.55
CA GLU A 519 17.41 -27.62 17.48
C GLU A 519 16.56 -26.47 18.03
N LEU A 520 15.95 -26.64 19.20
CA LEU A 520 15.08 -25.67 19.87
C LEU A 520 15.87 -24.83 20.89
N ASP A 521 16.72 -25.48 21.68
CA ASP A 521 17.62 -24.88 22.65
C ASP A 521 19.05 -25.38 22.42
N PRO A 522 19.95 -24.56 21.86
CA PRO A 522 21.33 -24.96 21.62
C PRO A 522 22.12 -25.38 22.87
N GLU A 523 21.69 -24.93 24.06
CA GLU A 523 22.31 -25.29 25.35
C GLU A 523 21.67 -26.56 25.96
N GLU A 524 20.62 -27.11 25.34
CA GLU A 524 19.90 -28.32 25.77
C GLU A 524 19.40 -28.25 27.23
N THR A 525 19.20 -27.04 27.75
CA THR A 525 18.76 -26.80 29.13
C THR A 525 17.24 -26.92 29.28
N GLY A 526 16.50 -26.60 28.21
CA GLY A 526 15.05 -26.40 28.25
C GLY A 526 14.65 -25.15 29.06
N SER A 527 15.59 -24.22 29.26
CA SER A 527 15.39 -22.99 30.04
C SER A 527 14.53 -21.96 29.30
N GLU A 528 14.52 -21.99 27.97
CA GLU A 528 13.64 -21.20 27.12
C GLU A 528 12.47 -22.07 26.63
N ARG A 529 11.25 -21.65 26.95
CA ARG A 529 10.00 -22.37 26.65
C ARG A 529 9.02 -21.41 26.01
N LEU A 530 8.74 -21.58 24.73
CA LEU A 530 7.98 -20.59 23.96
C LEU A 530 6.52 -21.03 23.76
N CYS A 531 5.61 -20.07 23.70
CA CYS A 531 4.27 -20.31 23.15
C CYS A 531 4.34 -20.44 21.62
N ALA A 532 3.27 -20.93 20.99
CA ALA A 532 3.16 -21.06 19.53
C ALA A 532 3.50 -19.75 18.78
N VAL A 533 3.07 -18.59 19.29
CA VAL A 533 3.34 -17.28 18.65
C VAL A 533 4.82 -16.93 18.72
N CYS A 534 5.42 -17.04 19.90
CA CYS A 534 6.85 -16.75 20.11
C CYS A 534 7.74 -17.77 19.38
N ALA A 535 7.34 -19.04 19.36
CA ALA A 535 8.01 -20.09 18.57
C ALA A 535 7.94 -19.78 17.07
N THR A 536 6.79 -19.31 16.58
CA THR A 536 6.66 -18.85 15.19
C THR A 536 7.64 -17.72 14.89
N LYS A 537 7.71 -16.68 15.72
CA LYS A 537 8.70 -15.60 15.54
C LYS A 537 10.15 -16.09 15.55
N ARG A 538 10.46 -17.05 16.42
CA ARG A 538 11.83 -17.58 16.60
C ARG A 538 12.28 -18.45 15.43
N PHE A 539 11.41 -19.35 14.98
CA PHE A 539 11.81 -20.45 14.09
C PHE A 539 11.30 -20.31 12.66
N LEU A 540 10.42 -19.35 12.35
CA LEU A 540 9.85 -19.22 11.00
C LEU A 540 10.89 -19.11 9.89
N VAL A 541 11.94 -18.33 10.09
CA VAL A 541 13.02 -18.21 9.09
C VAL A 541 13.72 -19.56 8.86
N ARG A 542 13.91 -20.34 9.92
CA ARG A 542 14.55 -21.66 9.85
C ARG A 542 13.62 -22.68 9.19
N ALA A 543 12.37 -22.74 9.63
CA ALA A 543 11.34 -23.62 9.08
C ALA A 543 11.07 -23.35 7.59
N ASP A 544 11.14 -22.08 7.17
CA ASP A 544 11.06 -21.72 5.76
C ASP A 544 12.35 -22.09 5.02
N SER A 545 13.53 -21.88 5.59
CA SER A 545 14.83 -22.16 4.93
C SER A 545 15.15 -23.65 4.75
N GLU A 546 14.66 -24.52 5.64
CA GLU A 546 14.95 -25.96 5.63
C GLU A 546 14.00 -26.79 4.75
N LYS A 547 12.95 -26.18 4.18
CA LYS A 547 12.19 -26.80 3.08
C LYS A 547 13.10 -26.87 1.85
N ASP A 548 13.64 -28.05 1.58
CA ASP A 548 14.46 -28.36 0.41
C ASP A 548 13.56 -28.62 -0.79
N ASP A 549 12.90 -27.57 -1.28
CA ASP A 549 12.24 -27.65 -2.59
C ASP A 549 13.17 -27.04 -3.64
N THR A 550 13.95 -27.91 -4.28
CA THR A 550 14.83 -27.57 -5.41
C THR A 550 14.09 -26.89 -6.57
N GLN A 551 12.76 -26.91 -6.56
CA GLN A 551 11.92 -26.29 -7.57
C GLN A 551 11.38 -24.90 -7.20
N GLN A 552 11.46 -24.41 -5.96
CA GLN A 552 10.97 -23.07 -5.60
C GLN A 552 11.77 -22.41 -4.45
N PRO A 553 12.30 -21.18 -4.59
CA PRO A 553 12.97 -20.50 -3.49
C PRO A 553 11.98 -20.16 -2.36
N ASN A 554 12.41 -20.36 -1.11
CA ASN A 554 11.59 -20.20 0.10
C ASN A 554 11.10 -18.76 0.31
N ARG A 555 9.99 -18.57 1.03
CA ARG A 555 9.23 -17.31 1.08
C ARG A 555 10.09 -16.13 1.54
N PHE A 556 10.95 -16.33 2.55
CA PHE A 556 11.83 -15.28 3.09
C PHE A 556 13.10 -15.09 2.25
N ASN A 557 13.61 -16.15 1.62
CA ASN A 557 14.77 -16.05 0.72
C ASN A 557 14.45 -15.17 -0.49
N ARG A 558 13.23 -15.24 -1.04
CA ARG A 558 12.79 -14.34 -2.13
C ARG A 558 12.78 -12.87 -1.73
N VAL A 559 12.59 -12.57 -0.44
CA VAL A 559 12.62 -11.18 0.07
C VAL A 559 14.01 -10.58 0.00
N TRP A 560 15.01 -11.38 0.37
CA TRP A 560 16.38 -10.88 0.50
C TRP A 560 17.19 -11.00 -0.78
N ALA A 561 16.97 -12.07 -1.53
CA ALA A 561 17.68 -12.33 -2.77
C ALA A 561 16.95 -11.73 -3.99
N GLY A 562 15.70 -11.31 -3.81
CA GLY A 562 14.80 -10.96 -4.89
C GLY A 562 14.07 -12.20 -5.44
N PRO A 563 13.14 -11.99 -6.39
CA PRO A 563 12.34 -13.07 -6.95
C PRO A 563 13.12 -14.03 -7.88
N ASP A 564 14.31 -13.64 -8.34
CA ASP A 564 15.11 -14.38 -9.32
C ASP A 564 15.91 -15.53 -8.68
N ARG A 565 15.79 -16.73 -9.26
CA ARG A 565 16.42 -17.97 -8.80
C ARG A 565 17.93 -17.95 -8.96
N GLU A 566 18.45 -17.41 -10.05
CA GLU A 566 19.90 -17.41 -10.31
C GLU A 566 20.64 -16.64 -9.22
N ARG A 567 20.04 -15.55 -8.76
CA ARG A 567 20.57 -14.73 -7.66
C ARG A 567 20.48 -15.43 -6.30
N VAL A 568 19.40 -16.16 -6.04
CA VAL A 568 19.28 -17.02 -4.85
C VAL A 568 20.33 -18.12 -4.86
N GLY A 569 20.55 -18.76 -6.01
CA GLY A 569 21.58 -19.80 -6.22
C GLY A 569 23.00 -19.25 -6.01
N ALA A 570 23.34 -18.14 -6.65
CA ALA A 570 24.64 -17.48 -6.48
C ALA A 570 24.93 -17.10 -5.02
N LEU A 571 23.93 -16.68 -4.25
CA LEU A 571 24.08 -16.42 -2.82
C LEU A 571 24.30 -17.69 -1.99
N ARG A 572 23.77 -18.85 -2.41
CA ARG A 572 24.06 -20.15 -1.77
C ARG A 572 25.50 -20.57 -2.03
N ASP A 573 25.99 -20.37 -3.25
CA ASP A 573 27.34 -20.77 -3.66
C ASP A 573 28.43 -19.87 -3.04
N MET A 574 28.18 -18.57 -2.89
CA MET A 574 29.09 -17.65 -2.19
C MET A 574 29.19 -17.89 -0.68
N ALA A 575 28.26 -18.63 -0.09
CA ALA A 575 28.24 -18.83 1.36
C ALA A 575 29.33 -19.80 1.85
N GLY A 576 29.95 -20.61 0.97
CA GLY A 576 31.10 -21.47 1.31
C GLY A 576 30.85 -22.54 2.39
N PHE A 577 29.62 -22.67 2.90
CA PHE A 577 29.25 -23.65 3.92
C PHE A 577 28.84 -24.97 3.26
N SER A 578 29.25 -26.09 3.87
CA SER A 578 28.99 -27.45 3.37
C SER A 578 27.50 -27.81 3.24
N ASP A 579 26.60 -27.01 3.84
CA ASP A 579 25.15 -27.23 3.83
C ASP A 579 24.40 -26.47 2.70
N LYS A 580 25.08 -25.62 1.91
CA LYS A 580 24.49 -24.76 0.85
C LYS A 580 23.28 -23.91 1.31
N ARG A 581 23.16 -23.62 2.60
CA ARG A 581 22.04 -22.84 3.15
C ARG A 581 22.31 -21.33 3.07
N ILE A 582 21.31 -20.55 2.66
CA ILE A 582 21.34 -19.09 2.83
C ILE A 582 21.14 -18.80 4.32
N ARG A 583 22.23 -18.50 5.02
CA ARG A 583 22.16 -18.03 6.41
C ARG A 583 21.84 -16.55 6.40
N THR A 584 20.77 -16.16 7.06
CA THR A 584 20.49 -14.75 7.34
C THR A 584 21.35 -14.32 8.53
N PRO A 585 22.30 -13.40 8.36
CA PRO A 585 22.99 -12.85 9.50
C PRO A 585 22.02 -11.92 10.23
N PHE A 586 21.50 -12.36 11.38
CA PHE A 586 20.85 -11.48 12.34
C PHE A 586 21.91 -10.99 13.31
N PRO A 587 22.37 -9.73 13.21
CA PRO A 587 23.36 -9.23 14.16
C PRO A 587 22.75 -9.24 15.56
N SER A 588 23.41 -9.91 16.49
CA SER A 588 23.08 -9.82 17.92
C SER A 588 23.37 -8.41 18.43
N THR A 589 22.76 -8.04 19.56
CA THR A 589 23.07 -6.78 20.23
C THR A 589 24.56 -6.65 20.56
N VAL A 590 25.22 -7.76 20.89
CA VAL A 590 26.67 -7.82 21.12
C VAL A 590 27.45 -7.54 19.83
N GLN A 591 27.04 -8.11 18.69
CA GLN A 591 27.68 -7.86 17.40
C GLN A 591 27.53 -6.39 16.97
N VAL A 592 26.37 -5.79 17.21
CA VAL A 592 26.16 -4.35 16.95
C VAL A 592 27.02 -3.49 17.87
N ALA A 593 27.08 -3.82 19.17
CA ALA A 593 27.92 -3.09 20.13
C ALA A 593 29.42 -3.20 19.80
N ALA A 594 29.85 -4.36 19.30
CA ALA A 594 31.22 -4.62 18.90
C ALA A 594 31.53 -4.23 17.44
N GLN A 595 30.60 -3.59 16.71
CA GLN A 595 30.74 -3.37 15.27
C GLN A 595 32.03 -2.64 14.90
N ARG A 596 32.39 -1.58 15.65
CA ARG A 596 33.64 -0.84 15.42
C ARG A 596 34.87 -1.74 15.57
N PHE A 597 34.94 -2.50 16.67
CA PHE A 597 36.02 -3.46 16.90
C PHE A 597 36.10 -4.50 15.78
N LEU A 598 34.97 -5.04 15.33
CA LEU A 598 34.94 -6.00 14.22
C LEU A 598 35.41 -5.39 12.90
N CYS A 599 35.04 -4.13 12.61
CA CYS A 599 35.54 -3.39 11.45
C CYS A 599 37.05 -3.16 11.53
N ASP A 600 37.56 -2.79 12.71
CA ASP A 600 38.99 -2.56 12.93
C ASP A 600 39.78 -3.88 12.80
N VAL A 601 39.26 -5.00 13.32
CA VAL A 601 39.85 -6.33 13.12
C VAL A 601 39.86 -6.69 11.63
N ALA A 602 38.73 -6.54 10.92
CA ALA A 602 38.66 -6.85 9.51
C ALA A 602 39.62 -6.00 8.65
N ALA A 603 39.80 -4.72 8.99
CA ALA A 603 40.72 -3.83 8.29
C ALA A 603 42.20 -4.15 8.55
N ASN A 604 42.52 -4.76 9.69
CA ASN A 604 43.89 -5.10 10.09
C ASN A 604 44.29 -6.55 9.76
N TYR A 605 43.35 -7.38 9.29
CA TYR A 605 43.55 -8.80 8.95
C TYR A 605 43.23 -9.10 7.47
N THR A 606 43.50 -8.16 6.58
CA THR A 606 43.34 -8.33 5.11
C THR A 606 44.55 -8.98 4.40
N ASP A 607 45.38 -9.72 5.12
CA ASP A 607 46.42 -10.60 4.54
C ASP A 607 45.93 -12.05 4.43
#